data_AF-A0A5C4LFI7-F1
#
_entry.id   AF-A0A5C4LFI7-F1
#
_cell.length_a   1.000
_cell.length_b   1.000
_cell.length_c   1.000
_cell.angle_alpha   90.00
_cell.angle_beta   90.00
_cell.angle_gamma   90.00
#
_symmetry.space_group_name_H-M   'P 1'
#
loop_
_entity.id
_entity.type
_entity.pdbx_description
1 polymer ?
#
loop_
_entity_poly.entity_id
_entity_poly.type
_entity_poly.pdbx_seq_one_letter_code
_entity_poly.pdbx_strand_id
1 'polypeptide(L)'
;MKSDRDAPTRFCVMVEDKIFDTVKDVIPGAIQAEPFRLENQGKVNLPFGLQKFSSGSDGQRSNSFTIGFIVTSNLDEDLKDRIEAVLPEIARPGSILSVSKAEIVRSTIESWCWERIGSLFTNVMKSYARSNLAQAALRSNNHRLERVIQALEDPIRAIGQMPDRLVYRVEPAAYPVRGPSHGGDEGIRISQNLTAGIPSIKSIELFMSRDAADDDGIVNVKVTRLYCGNVICDARIPLSSIHRGWNNVQCSEIYGGNREPVHVEVTISGADARSVFPALGRPNPIREECASIGGDDANDRPLAIQVWSGLPAFLPLAGARPTADKPDMAPKSVSAAIMSRAELFHQASGIADFNTVGYEEDTKSLLVHPLGTEPTISRLRSVNVSGYRKVLAVVELRNKDAQTTEFAVCAASKISAPTLLDVEKFEFINSLDWHVFKAGEWGEFEVDISHLNEDEVDIYLMTRNRTDNYNLSWAYFRSLTLLP
;
A
#
# COMPACT_ATOMS: atom_id res chain seq x y z
N MET A 1 -10.88 -45.10 16.07
CA MET A 1 -9.77 -44.35 16.69
C MET A 1 -9.97 -44.36 18.20
N LYS A 2 -9.11 -45.06 18.94
CA LYS A 2 -9.14 -45.09 20.40
C LYS A 2 -8.68 -43.71 20.90
N SER A 3 -9.42 -43.11 21.82
CA SER A 3 -9.02 -41.88 22.49
C SER A 3 -7.72 -42.12 23.24
N ASP A 4 -6.66 -41.45 22.83
CA ASP A 4 -5.39 -41.41 23.55
C ASP A 4 -5.65 -40.76 24.91
N ARG A 5 -5.53 -41.54 25.97
CA ARG A 5 -5.73 -41.07 27.35
C ARG A 5 -4.54 -40.22 27.73
N ASP A 6 -4.84 -39.04 28.28
CA ASP A 6 -3.88 -38.08 28.85
C ASP A 6 -2.78 -38.78 29.66
N ALA A 7 -1.53 -38.66 29.20
CA ALA A 7 -0.38 -39.05 29.98
C ALA A 7 -0.16 -37.99 31.08
N PRO A 8 -0.12 -38.37 32.38
CA PRO A 8 0.09 -37.42 33.46
C PRO A 8 1.52 -36.86 33.41
N THR A 9 1.64 -35.54 33.60
CA THR A 9 2.92 -34.86 33.80
C THR A 9 3.60 -35.42 35.04
N ARG A 10 4.79 -36.03 34.89
CA ARG A 10 5.53 -36.65 35.99
C ARG A 10 6.50 -35.63 36.61
N PHE A 11 6.40 -35.42 37.91
CA PHE A 11 7.41 -34.72 38.69
C PHE A 11 8.28 -35.76 39.38
N CYS A 12 9.58 -35.77 39.08
CA CYS A 12 10.56 -36.60 39.79
C CYS A 12 11.21 -35.74 40.87
N VAL A 13 11.09 -36.16 42.14
CA VAL A 13 12.02 -35.73 43.18
C VAL A 13 13.23 -36.63 43.01
N MET A 14 14.32 -36.10 42.45
CA MET A 14 15.58 -36.84 42.42
C MET A 14 16.15 -36.85 43.83
N VAL A 15 16.11 -38.01 44.47
CA VAL A 15 16.97 -38.34 45.61
C VAL A 15 17.94 -39.38 45.07
N GLU A 16 18.91 -38.97 44.25
CA GLU A 16 19.84 -39.93 43.66
C GLU A 16 21.14 -39.29 43.14
N ASP A 17 22.25 -39.94 43.50
CA ASP A 17 23.67 -39.95 43.10
C ASP A 17 24.25 -38.99 42.02
N LYS A 18 23.49 -38.29 41.18
CA LYS A 18 24.09 -37.47 40.10
C LYS A 18 24.61 -36.09 40.51
N ILE A 19 24.16 -35.58 41.66
CA ILE A 19 24.79 -34.40 42.28
C ILE A 19 26.19 -34.77 42.75
N PHE A 20 26.44 -36.04 43.11
CA PHE A 20 27.77 -36.50 43.48
C PHE A 20 28.77 -36.33 42.34
N ASP A 21 28.47 -36.76 41.11
CA ASP A 21 29.44 -36.62 40.00
C ASP A 21 29.72 -35.15 39.63
N THR A 22 28.71 -34.29 39.67
CA THR A 22 28.90 -32.85 39.39
C THR A 22 29.67 -32.13 40.49
N VAL A 23 29.51 -32.55 41.76
CA VAL A 23 30.25 -32.02 42.91
C VAL A 23 31.65 -32.63 43.02
N LYS A 24 31.85 -33.86 42.56
CA LYS A 24 33.14 -34.58 42.52
C LYS A 24 34.13 -33.93 41.56
N ASP A 25 33.65 -33.37 40.45
CA ASP A 25 34.46 -32.58 39.51
C ASP A 25 34.86 -31.20 40.07
N VAL A 26 34.06 -30.65 41.00
CA VAL A 26 34.32 -29.35 41.63
C VAL A 26 35.21 -29.50 42.88
N ILE A 27 35.19 -30.66 43.54
CA ILE A 27 35.93 -30.94 44.78
C ILE A 27 36.50 -32.38 44.75
N PRO A 28 37.74 -32.59 44.28
CA PRO A 28 38.33 -33.93 44.22
C PRO A 28 38.80 -34.40 45.60
N GLY A 29 38.34 -35.58 46.05
CA GLY A 29 38.93 -36.31 47.19
C GLY A 29 38.01 -36.62 48.38
N ALA A 30 36.76 -36.16 48.37
CA ALA A 30 35.83 -36.39 49.47
C ALA A 30 34.90 -37.60 49.21
N ILE A 31 35.16 -38.69 49.94
CA ILE A 31 34.16 -39.66 50.46
C ILE A 31 33.89 -40.95 49.63
N GLN A 32 34.07 -42.09 50.32
CA GLN A 32 33.43 -43.39 50.06
C GLN A 32 32.17 -43.49 50.94
N ALA A 33 30.98 -43.66 50.35
CA ALA A 33 29.76 -44.02 51.08
C ALA A 33 28.85 -44.88 50.19
N GLU A 34 28.23 -45.91 50.76
CA GLU A 34 27.31 -46.80 50.04
C GLU A 34 25.87 -46.24 49.97
N PRO A 35 25.10 -46.54 48.90
CA PRO A 35 23.83 -45.88 48.62
C PRO A 35 22.65 -46.49 49.40
N PHE A 36 21.69 -45.63 49.77
CA PHE A 36 20.39 -46.03 50.30
C PHE A 36 19.32 -45.85 49.21
N ARG A 37 18.79 -46.97 48.67
CA ARG A 37 17.70 -46.94 47.70
C ARG A 37 16.34 -46.87 48.40
N LEU A 38 15.60 -45.78 48.19
CA LEU A 38 14.16 -45.74 48.41
C LEU A 38 13.45 -46.20 47.13
N GLU A 39 13.44 -47.52 46.88
CA GLU A 39 12.57 -48.08 45.86
C GLU A 39 11.11 -48.06 46.35
N ASN A 40 10.27 -47.35 45.60
CA ASN A 40 8.81 -47.29 45.72
C ASN A 40 8.24 -46.71 47.02
N GLN A 41 7.88 -45.41 47.02
CA GLN A 41 6.56 -44.93 47.48
C GLN A 41 6.43 -43.41 47.35
N GLY A 42 5.44 -42.96 46.56
CA GLY A 42 5.03 -41.54 46.50
C GLY A 42 4.54 -41.10 45.12
N LYS A 43 3.47 -41.69 44.59
CA LYS A 43 2.78 -41.15 43.40
C LYS A 43 1.89 -39.98 43.84
N VAL A 44 2.25 -38.75 43.48
CA VAL A 44 1.36 -37.60 43.61
C VAL A 44 0.74 -37.32 42.24
N ASN A 45 -0.52 -37.73 42.05
CA ASN A 45 -1.28 -37.39 40.84
C ASN A 45 -1.83 -35.97 40.99
N LEU A 46 -1.38 -35.05 40.14
CA LEU A 46 -1.94 -33.70 40.06
C LEU A 46 -3.15 -33.67 39.12
N PRO A 47 -4.21 -32.89 39.40
CA PRO A 47 -5.49 -33.01 38.68
C PRO A 47 -5.57 -32.31 37.32
N PHE A 48 -4.49 -31.71 36.79
CA PHE A 48 -4.62 -30.76 35.67
C PHE A 48 -3.61 -31.03 34.54
N GLY A 49 -4.15 -31.24 33.34
CA GLY A 49 -3.39 -31.46 32.10
C GLY A 49 -2.72 -30.20 31.59
N LEU A 50 -1.41 -30.10 31.79
CA LEU A 50 -0.53 -29.19 31.04
C LEU A 50 -0.03 -29.94 29.79
N GLN A 51 -0.88 -30.07 28.77
CA GLN A 51 -0.44 -30.51 27.45
C GLN A 51 0.02 -29.31 26.63
N LYS A 52 1.20 -29.47 26.02
CA LYS A 52 1.90 -28.60 25.05
C LYS A 52 2.95 -27.63 25.61
N PHE A 53 4.11 -28.19 25.90
CA PHE A 53 5.41 -27.59 25.55
C PHE A 53 6.28 -28.68 24.90
N SER A 54 6.01 -28.98 23.64
CA SER A 54 6.92 -29.77 22.78
C SER A 54 6.52 -29.59 21.32
N SER A 55 6.99 -28.53 20.67
CA SER A 55 7.17 -28.54 19.22
C SER A 55 8.57 -29.10 18.94
N GLY A 56 8.66 -30.43 18.96
CA GLY A 56 9.85 -31.18 18.66
C GLY A 56 9.43 -32.63 18.48
N SER A 57 9.33 -33.06 17.23
CA SER A 57 9.01 -34.43 16.84
C SER A 57 10.17 -35.33 17.24
N ASP A 58 10.11 -35.89 18.44
CA ASP A 58 10.76 -37.16 18.76
C ASP A 58 10.09 -37.80 19.96
N GLY A 59 9.78 -39.09 19.83
CA GLY A 59 8.99 -39.86 20.78
C GLY A 59 9.60 -39.90 22.19
N GLN A 60 8.72 -39.79 23.19
CA GLN A 60 9.00 -40.03 24.61
C GLN A 60 10.11 -39.18 25.25
N ARG A 61 9.97 -37.85 25.22
CA ARG A 61 10.58 -37.01 26.27
C ARG A 61 9.51 -36.65 27.31
N SER A 62 9.54 -37.32 28.46
CA SER A 62 8.83 -36.83 29.64
C SER A 62 9.56 -35.60 30.16
N ASN A 63 8.95 -34.42 30.05
CA ASN A 63 9.50 -33.20 30.63
C ASN A 63 9.52 -33.33 32.17
N SER A 64 10.69 -33.60 32.74
CA SER A 64 10.91 -33.60 34.19
C SER A 64 11.35 -32.20 34.63
N PHE A 65 10.68 -31.64 35.63
CA PHE A 65 11.06 -30.38 36.25
C PHE A 65 11.62 -30.65 37.65
N THR A 66 12.85 -30.21 37.91
CA THR A 66 13.45 -30.27 39.24
C THR A 66 12.85 -29.18 40.13
N ILE A 67 12.15 -29.58 41.18
CA ILE A 67 11.46 -28.67 42.12
C ILE A 67 12.32 -28.27 43.33
N GLY A 68 13.44 -28.98 43.53
CA GLY A 68 14.45 -28.70 44.54
C GLY A 68 15.25 -29.96 44.91
N PHE A 69 16.09 -29.84 45.93
CA PHE A 69 17.02 -30.86 46.41
C PHE A 69 16.70 -31.23 47.86
N ILE A 70 16.72 -32.53 48.17
CA ILE A 70 16.58 -33.00 49.55
C ILE A 70 17.94 -33.52 49.99
N VAL A 71 18.45 -32.98 51.09
CA VAL A 71 19.76 -33.36 51.65
C VAL A 71 19.50 -34.07 52.97
N THR A 72 19.86 -35.35 53.05
CA THR A 72 19.68 -36.18 54.26
C THR A 72 20.96 -36.19 55.10
N SER A 73 20.83 -35.94 56.41
CA SER A 73 21.91 -35.56 57.34
C SER A 73 22.91 -36.65 57.78
N ASN A 74 23.58 -37.32 56.85
CA ASN A 74 24.81 -38.07 57.17
C ASN A 74 26.04 -37.44 56.50
N LEU A 75 25.97 -36.15 56.17
CA LEU A 75 27.07 -35.40 55.59
C LEU A 75 27.83 -34.72 56.72
N ASP A 76 29.15 -34.74 56.64
CA ASP A 76 30.05 -33.98 57.51
C ASP A 76 29.62 -32.51 57.55
N GLU A 77 29.66 -31.85 58.72
CA GLU A 77 29.20 -30.45 58.87
C GLU A 77 29.96 -29.53 57.90
N ASP A 78 31.25 -29.79 57.68
CA ASP A 78 32.06 -29.09 56.67
C ASP A 78 31.53 -29.26 55.24
N LEU A 79 30.97 -30.43 54.91
CA LEU A 79 30.43 -30.70 53.57
C LEU A 79 29.05 -30.07 53.41
N LYS A 80 28.26 -30.04 54.48
CA LYS A 80 26.96 -29.36 54.52
C LYS A 80 27.14 -27.85 54.33
N ASP A 81 28.07 -27.23 55.04
CA ASP A 81 28.36 -25.79 54.91
C ASP A 81 28.84 -25.44 53.51
N ARG A 82 29.66 -26.30 52.87
CA ARG A 82 30.11 -26.11 51.49
C ARG A 82 28.99 -26.26 50.47
N ILE A 83 28.10 -27.23 50.67
CA ILE A 83 26.92 -27.41 49.85
C ILE A 83 25.99 -26.20 50.02
N GLU A 84 25.73 -25.74 51.23
CA GLU A 84 24.93 -24.53 51.52
C GLU A 84 25.59 -23.24 51.01
N ALA A 85 26.92 -23.18 50.87
CA ALA A 85 27.62 -22.04 50.28
C ALA A 85 27.54 -22.00 48.74
N VAL A 86 27.54 -23.15 48.07
CA VAL A 86 27.50 -23.25 46.59
C VAL A 86 26.06 -23.27 46.06
N LEU A 87 25.13 -23.82 46.84
CA LEU A 87 23.74 -23.99 46.44
C LEU A 87 22.99 -22.69 46.10
N PRO A 88 23.20 -21.54 46.74
CA PRO A 88 22.55 -20.28 46.35
C PRO A 88 22.91 -19.82 44.93
N GLU A 89 24.08 -20.22 44.41
CA GLU A 89 24.51 -19.92 43.04
C GLU A 89 23.84 -20.83 42.01
N ILE A 90 23.48 -22.06 42.40
CA ILE A 90 22.93 -23.09 41.50
C ILE A 90 21.40 -23.22 41.63
N ALA A 91 20.86 -22.94 42.81
CA ALA A 91 19.46 -23.17 43.17
C ALA A 91 18.83 -21.94 43.84
N ARG A 92 17.54 -21.71 43.60
CA ARG A 92 16.83 -20.59 44.20
C ARG A 92 16.72 -20.76 45.73
N PRO A 93 16.70 -19.67 46.51
CA PRO A 93 16.51 -19.73 47.96
C PRO A 93 15.33 -20.61 48.39
N GLY A 94 15.59 -21.52 49.33
CA GLY A 94 14.65 -22.52 49.87
C GLY A 94 14.36 -23.73 48.98
N SER A 95 15.02 -23.85 47.82
CA SER A 95 14.92 -25.05 46.97
C SER A 95 15.66 -26.26 47.55
N ILE A 96 16.21 -26.14 48.76
CA ILE A 96 16.84 -27.23 49.49
C ILE A 96 16.07 -27.49 50.76
N LEU A 97 15.73 -28.75 50.99
CA LEU A 97 15.19 -29.23 52.25
C LEU A 97 16.26 -30.09 52.92
N SER A 98 16.86 -29.57 53.99
CA SER A 98 17.73 -30.37 54.86
C SER A 98 16.85 -31.10 55.88
N VAL A 99 16.94 -32.43 55.92
CA VAL A 99 16.16 -33.26 56.85
C VAL A 99 17.09 -34.14 57.66
N SER A 100 16.90 -34.13 58.99
CA SER A 100 17.65 -35.01 59.88
C SER A 100 17.18 -36.47 59.73
N LYS A 101 18.07 -37.45 59.78
CA LYS A 101 17.72 -38.89 59.61
C LYS A 101 16.69 -39.39 60.64
N ALA A 102 16.59 -38.71 61.79
CA ALA A 102 15.63 -38.98 62.86
C ALA A 102 14.24 -38.33 62.64
N GLU A 103 14.12 -37.35 61.74
CA GLU A 103 12.91 -36.56 61.51
C GLU A 103 12.42 -36.63 60.05
N ILE A 104 12.77 -37.67 59.30
CA ILE A 104 12.17 -37.94 57.99
C ILE A 104 10.71 -38.36 58.19
N VAL A 105 9.87 -37.40 58.54
CA VAL A 105 8.42 -37.54 58.56
C VAL A 105 7.95 -37.22 57.15
N ARG A 106 7.35 -38.22 56.51
CA ARG A 106 6.83 -38.15 55.14
C ARG A 106 5.99 -36.89 54.88
N SER A 107 5.21 -36.45 55.86
CA SER A 107 4.37 -35.24 55.77
C SER A 107 5.16 -33.95 55.55
N THR A 108 6.39 -33.84 56.09
CA THR A 108 7.23 -32.64 55.94
C THR A 108 7.75 -32.53 54.51
N ILE A 109 8.20 -33.63 53.93
CA ILE A 109 8.65 -33.70 52.54
C ILE A 109 7.47 -33.44 51.59
N GLU A 110 6.32 -34.06 51.84
CA GLU A 110 5.12 -33.84 51.04
C GLU A 110 4.68 -32.37 51.08
N SER A 111 4.63 -31.76 52.28
CA SER A 111 4.27 -30.35 52.44
C SER A 111 5.24 -29.41 51.70
N TRP A 112 6.54 -29.64 51.82
CA TRP A 112 7.55 -28.84 51.11
C TRP A 112 7.45 -29.01 49.58
N CYS A 113 7.23 -30.23 49.09
CA CYS A 113 7.01 -30.47 47.66
C CYS A 113 5.77 -29.74 47.15
N TRP A 114 4.66 -29.77 47.91
CA TRP A 114 3.42 -29.07 47.57
C TRP A 114 3.61 -27.56 47.50
N GLU A 115 4.31 -26.98 48.47
CA GLU A 115 4.63 -25.54 48.48
C GLU A 115 5.47 -25.16 47.25
N ARG A 116 6.48 -25.98 46.91
CA ARG A 116 7.36 -25.73 45.76
C ARG A 116 6.60 -25.83 44.44
N ILE A 117 5.82 -26.89 44.26
CA ILE A 117 4.96 -27.07 43.09
C ILE A 117 3.98 -25.90 42.97
N GLY A 118 3.35 -25.49 44.07
CA GLY A 118 2.45 -24.33 44.11
C GLY A 118 3.15 -23.03 43.69
N SER A 119 4.36 -22.78 44.18
CA SER A 119 5.14 -21.58 43.83
C SER A 119 5.57 -21.57 42.35
N LEU A 120 6.02 -22.71 41.83
CA LEU A 120 6.42 -22.86 40.43
C LEU A 120 5.22 -22.66 39.51
N PHE A 121 4.11 -23.32 39.82
CA PHE A 121 2.87 -23.18 39.06
C PHE A 121 2.41 -21.71 39.04
N THR A 122 2.42 -21.04 40.19
CA THR A 122 2.05 -19.62 40.29
C THR A 122 2.97 -18.74 39.43
N ASN A 123 4.28 -18.99 39.43
CA ASN A 123 5.22 -18.22 38.63
C ASN A 123 5.06 -18.47 37.13
N VAL A 124 4.84 -19.72 36.72
CA VAL A 124 4.56 -20.08 35.32
C VAL A 124 3.26 -19.42 34.87
N MET A 125 2.19 -19.50 35.67
CA MET A 125 0.92 -18.86 35.36
C MET A 125 1.03 -17.33 35.28
N LYS A 126 1.80 -16.70 36.18
CA LYS A 126 2.10 -15.26 36.09
C LYS A 126 2.86 -14.90 34.82
N SER A 127 3.85 -15.70 34.43
CA SER A 127 4.61 -15.50 33.19
C SER A 127 3.71 -15.67 31.96
N TYR A 128 2.87 -16.70 31.93
CA TYR A 128 1.90 -16.95 30.87
C TYR A 128 0.88 -15.82 30.75
N ALA A 129 0.34 -15.33 31.87
CA ALA A 129 -0.59 -14.20 31.89
C ALA A 129 0.07 -12.91 31.35
N ARG A 130 1.32 -12.64 31.72
CA ARG A 130 2.09 -11.50 31.18
C ARG A 130 2.33 -11.63 29.68
N SER A 131 2.67 -12.82 29.19
CA SER A 131 2.87 -13.10 27.77
C SER A 131 1.59 -12.88 26.97
N ASN A 132 0.45 -13.40 27.45
CA ASN A 132 -0.85 -13.18 26.82
C ASN A 132 -1.25 -11.70 26.80
N LEU A 133 -0.99 -10.96 27.87
CA LEU A 133 -1.26 -9.52 27.92
C LEU A 133 -0.41 -8.77 26.89
N ALA A 134 0.89 -9.10 26.78
CA ALA A 134 1.77 -8.52 25.77
C ALA A 134 1.29 -8.83 24.34
N GLN A 135 0.84 -10.07 24.09
CA GLN A 135 0.29 -10.46 22.79
C GLN A 135 -1.01 -9.72 22.46
N ALA A 136 -1.90 -9.52 23.45
CA ALA A 136 -3.11 -8.73 23.27
C ALA A 136 -2.80 -7.27 22.98
N ALA A 137 -1.79 -6.68 23.65
CA ALA A 137 -1.33 -5.32 23.38
C ALA A 137 -0.79 -5.15 21.96
N LEU A 138 -0.01 -6.12 21.46
CA LEU A 138 0.47 -6.13 20.07
C LEU A 138 -0.67 -6.20 19.06
N ARG A 139 -1.67 -7.07 19.28
CA ARG A 139 -2.86 -7.14 18.41
C ARG A 139 -3.63 -5.82 18.38
N SER A 140 -3.80 -5.19 19.55
CA SER A 140 -4.47 -3.88 19.65
C SER A 140 -3.70 -2.79 18.89
N ASN A 141 -2.37 -2.76 19.00
CA ASN A 141 -1.54 -1.81 18.26
C ASN A 141 -1.58 -2.05 16.75
N ASN A 142 -1.55 -3.30 16.29
CA ASN A 142 -1.69 -3.62 14.87
C ASN A 142 -3.06 -3.17 14.34
N HIS A 143 -4.16 -3.48 15.03
CA HIS A 143 -5.48 -3.00 14.63
C HIS A 143 -5.62 -1.47 14.67
N ARG A 144 -4.86 -0.79 15.51
CA ARG A 144 -4.80 0.68 15.52
C ARG A 144 -4.03 1.20 14.29
N LEU A 145 -2.89 0.59 13.95
CA LEU A 145 -2.11 0.95 12.76
C LEU A 145 -2.89 0.69 11.49
N GLU A 146 -3.53 -0.46 11.35
CA GLU A 146 -4.41 -0.78 10.22
C GLU A 146 -5.51 0.28 10.05
N ARG A 147 -6.18 0.69 11.15
CA ARG A 147 -7.18 1.76 11.09
C ARG A 147 -6.61 3.11 10.68
N VAL A 148 -5.41 3.45 11.12
CA VAL A 148 -4.75 4.71 10.73
C VAL A 148 -4.35 4.68 9.25
N ILE A 149 -3.79 3.55 8.78
CA ILE A 149 -3.46 3.35 7.37
C ILE A 149 -4.71 3.43 6.51
N GLN A 150 -5.77 2.69 6.89
CA GLN A 150 -7.07 2.72 6.21
C GLN A 150 -7.63 4.15 6.16
N ALA A 151 -7.59 4.89 7.27
CA ALA A 151 -8.07 6.28 7.31
C ALA A 151 -7.22 7.27 6.49
N LEU A 152 -5.96 6.93 6.18
CA LEU A 152 -5.12 7.68 5.25
C LEU A 152 -5.35 7.24 3.79
N GLU A 153 -5.62 5.96 3.56
CA GLU A 153 -5.90 5.39 2.25
C GLU A 153 -7.29 5.75 1.74
N ASP A 154 -8.31 5.80 2.60
CA ASP A 154 -9.69 6.06 2.20
C ASP A 154 -9.84 7.45 1.53
N PRO A 155 -9.21 8.55 2.01
CA PRO A 155 -9.16 9.81 1.28
C PRO A 155 -8.39 9.71 -0.04
N ILE A 156 -7.27 8.97 -0.07
CA ILE A 156 -6.46 8.79 -1.30
C ILE A 156 -7.26 8.01 -2.35
N ARG A 157 -8.01 6.97 -1.95
CA ARG A 157 -8.89 6.19 -2.82
C ARG A 157 -10.13 6.98 -3.23
N ALA A 158 -10.72 7.76 -2.32
CA ALA A 158 -11.89 8.58 -2.61
C ALA A 158 -11.60 9.74 -3.57
N ILE A 159 -10.34 10.22 -3.63
CA ILE A 159 -9.89 11.25 -4.58
C ILE A 159 -9.60 10.65 -5.97
N GLY A 160 -9.52 9.32 -6.11
CA GLY A 160 -9.06 8.65 -7.34
C GLY A 160 -7.54 8.74 -7.52
N GLN A 161 -7.02 8.38 -8.70
CA GLN A 161 -5.65 8.75 -9.07
C GLN A 161 -5.55 10.27 -8.87
N MET A 162 -4.70 10.75 -7.96
CA MET A 162 -4.49 12.20 -7.85
C MET A 162 -4.08 12.68 -9.24
N PRO A 163 -4.95 13.43 -9.96
CA PRO A 163 -4.63 13.82 -11.31
C PRO A 163 -3.37 14.66 -11.25
N ASP A 164 -2.46 14.43 -12.20
CA ASP A 164 -1.29 15.27 -12.34
C ASP A 164 -1.72 16.73 -12.37
N ARG A 165 -1.33 17.44 -11.32
CA ARG A 165 -1.70 18.83 -11.16
C ARG A 165 -0.58 19.67 -11.71
N LEU A 166 -0.89 20.46 -12.72
CA LEU A 166 -0.04 21.55 -13.14
C LEU A 166 0.06 22.57 -11.99
N VAL A 167 1.26 22.73 -11.42
CA VAL A 167 1.49 23.60 -10.26
C VAL A 167 2.26 24.87 -10.60
N TYR A 168 2.96 24.87 -11.73
CA TYR A 168 3.68 26.04 -12.24
C TYR A 168 3.69 26.00 -13.77
N ARG A 169 3.43 27.13 -14.43
CA ARG A 169 3.45 27.24 -15.89
C ARG A 169 3.94 28.61 -16.32
N VAL A 170 4.92 28.60 -17.22
CA VAL A 170 5.38 29.76 -17.97
C VAL A 170 5.26 29.43 -19.45
N GLU A 171 4.41 30.19 -20.15
CA GLU A 171 4.19 29.99 -21.57
C GLU A 171 5.37 30.47 -22.42
N PRO A 172 5.68 29.78 -23.53
CA PRO A 172 6.68 30.25 -24.47
C PRO A 172 6.26 31.57 -25.12
N ALA A 173 7.18 32.52 -25.19
CA ALA A 173 7.09 33.69 -26.03
C ALA A 173 7.96 33.49 -27.28
N ALA A 174 7.80 34.35 -28.30
CA ALA A 174 8.54 34.29 -29.57
C ALA A 174 10.05 34.63 -29.45
N TYR A 175 10.65 34.47 -28.28
CA TYR A 175 12.04 34.78 -27.98
C TYR A 175 12.80 33.51 -27.59
N PRO A 176 13.52 32.88 -28.53
CA PRO A 176 14.43 31.80 -28.19
C PRO A 176 15.64 32.36 -27.44
N VAL A 177 16.18 31.58 -26.49
CA VAL A 177 17.47 31.87 -25.87
C VAL A 177 18.54 31.93 -26.96
N ARG A 178 19.23 33.05 -27.12
CA ARG A 178 20.43 33.12 -27.96
C ARG A 178 21.64 33.00 -27.04
N GLY A 179 22.47 31.98 -27.24
CA GLY A 179 23.70 31.81 -26.48
C GLY A 179 24.65 33.02 -26.65
N PRO A 180 25.57 33.24 -25.71
CA PRO A 180 26.57 34.30 -25.83
C PRO A 180 27.34 34.15 -27.14
N SER A 181 27.46 35.25 -27.88
CA SER A 181 28.05 35.25 -29.23
C SER A 181 29.58 35.14 -29.22
N HIS A 182 30.23 34.96 -28.07
CA HIS A 182 31.68 35.04 -27.92
C HIS A 182 32.27 33.79 -27.26
N GLY A 183 32.96 32.99 -28.09
CA GLY A 183 34.20 32.29 -27.74
C GLY A 183 34.17 31.27 -26.59
N GLY A 184 33.69 30.07 -26.88
CA GLY A 184 33.94 28.88 -26.08
C GLY A 184 33.08 27.71 -26.57
N ASP A 185 33.66 26.51 -26.65
CA ASP A 185 32.96 25.22 -26.81
C ASP A 185 32.12 24.85 -25.58
N GLU A 186 31.85 25.81 -24.69
CA GLU A 186 31.12 25.60 -23.46
C GLU A 186 29.62 25.66 -23.75
N GLY A 187 28.93 24.60 -23.36
CA GLY A 187 27.50 24.44 -23.54
C GLY A 187 26.66 25.58 -22.99
N ILE A 188 25.39 25.64 -23.39
CA ILE A 188 24.44 26.64 -22.89
C ILE A 188 23.96 26.20 -21.50
N ARG A 189 24.27 27.00 -20.46
CA ARG A 189 23.72 26.82 -19.12
C ARG A 189 22.65 27.86 -18.84
N ILE A 190 21.47 27.41 -18.47
CA ILE A 190 20.31 28.23 -18.09
C ILE A 190 19.93 27.85 -16.67
N SER A 191 19.73 28.84 -15.80
CA SER A 191 19.28 28.61 -14.43
C SER A 191 18.13 29.54 -14.06
N GLN A 192 17.18 29.05 -13.25
CA GLN A 192 16.03 29.82 -12.80
C GLN A 192 15.57 29.32 -11.43
N ASN A 193 15.15 30.23 -10.54
CA ASN A 193 14.45 29.85 -9.32
C ASN A 193 12.93 29.85 -9.55
N LEU A 194 12.24 28.88 -8.96
CA LEU A 194 10.78 28.84 -8.86
C LEU A 194 10.45 29.18 -7.42
N THR A 195 9.92 30.39 -7.17
CA THR A 195 9.69 30.88 -5.81
C THR A 195 8.47 30.23 -5.13
N ALA A 196 7.60 29.59 -5.91
CA ALA A 196 6.48 28.82 -5.40
C ALA A 196 6.97 27.59 -4.62
N GLY A 197 6.44 27.39 -3.41
CA GLY A 197 6.70 26.17 -2.63
C GLY A 197 5.98 24.96 -3.23
N ILE A 198 6.71 24.15 -4.01
CA ILE A 198 6.13 23.00 -4.73
C ILE A 198 6.32 21.72 -3.91
N PRO A 199 5.23 21.04 -3.48
CA PRO A 199 5.33 19.91 -2.53
C PRO A 199 5.92 18.62 -3.13
N SER A 200 5.56 18.30 -4.37
CA SER A 200 5.97 17.08 -5.07
C SER A 200 6.18 17.45 -6.53
N ILE A 201 7.40 17.35 -7.05
CA ILE A 201 7.66 17.51 -8.48
C ILE A 201 7.72 16.12 -9.08
N LYS A 202 6.75 15.81 -9.94
CA LYS A 202 6.67 14.55 -10.67
C LYS A 202 7.43 14.61 -11.99
N SER A 203 7.16 15.65 -12.76
CA SER A 203 7.82 15.90 -14.04
C SER A 203 7.90 17.38 -14.34
N ILE A 204 8.86 17.73 -15.16
CA ILE A 204 9.10 19.09 -15.64
C ILE A 204 9.08 19.05 -17.15
N GLU A 205 8.35 19.97 -17.77
CA GLU A 205 8.32 20.08 -19.23
C GLU A 205 9.02 21.36 -19.65
N LEU A 206 9.95 21.22 -20.59
CA LEU A 206 10.70 22.33 -21.16
C LEU A 206 10.24 22.55 -22.59
N PHE A 207 9.90 23.80 -22.94
CA PHE A 207 9.52 24.11 -24.31
C PHE A 207 10.76 24.38 -25.17
N MET A 208 10.90 23.61 -26.25
CA MET A 208 11.97 23.76 -27.23
C MET A 208 11.42 24.36 -28.52
N SER A 209 12.05 25.42 -29.01
CA SER A 209 11.56 26.18 -30.18
C SER A 209 11.80 25.45 -31.51
N ARG A 210 12.71 24.47 -31.53
CA ARG A 210 13.15 23.72 -32.70
C ARG A 210 13.48 22.28 -32.31
N ASP A 211 13.35 21.38 -33.27
CA ASP A 211 13.90 20.03 -33.19
C ASP A 211 15.44 20.08 -33.16
N ALA A 212 16.07 19.12 -32.50
CA ALA A 212 17.50 18.93 -32.62
C ALA A 212 17.85 18.53 -34.07
N ALA A 213 18.92 19.14 -34.62
CA ALA A 213 19.33 18.87 -35.99
C ALA A 213 20.14 17.57 -36.14
N ASP A 214 20.88 17.19 -35.09
CA ASP A 214 21.85 16.10 -35.09
C ASP A 214 21.87 15.32 -33.76
N ASP A 215 22.47 14.13 -33.77
CA ASP A 215 22.46 13.18 -32.66
C ASP A 215 23.50 13.46 -31.54
N ASP A 216 24.49 14.33 -31.80
CA ASP A 216 25.63 14.55 -30.91
C ASP A 216 25.39 15.68 -29.90
N GLY A 217 24.79 15.33 -28.75
CA GLY A 217 24.67 16.23 -27.61
C GLY A 217 23.85 15.68 -26.45
N ILE A 218 23.89 16.38 -25.32
CA ILE A 218 23.14 16.03 -24.11
C ILE A 218 22.51 17.29 -23.52
N VAL A 219 21.22 17.21 -23.23
CA VAL A 219 20.50 18.14 -22.35
C VAL A 219 20.46 17.55 -20.95
N ASN A 220 21.13 18.19 -20.00
CA ASN A 220 21.04 17.86 -18.60
C ASN A 220 20.06 18.79 -17.89
N VAL A 221 19.06 18.21 -17.24
CA VAL A 221 18.06 18.95 -16.45
C VAL A 221 18.22 18.57 -15.00
N LYS A 222 18.65 19.53 -14.19
CA LYS A 222 18.89 19.36 -12.76
C LYS A 222 17.96 20.26 -11.97
N VAL A 223 17.22 19.68 -11.04
CA VAL A 223 16.30 20.42 -10.16
C VAL A 223 16.67 20.17 -8.72
N THR A 224 16.94 21.26 -8.00
CA THR A 224 17.46 21.23 -6.64
C THR A 224 16.56 22.05 -5.73
N ARG A 225 16.28 21.56 -4.53
CA ARG A 225 15.52 22.30 -3.52
C ARG A 225 16.37 23.43 -2.95
N LEU A 226 15.82 24.64 -2.87
CA LEU A 226 16.61 25.81 -2.48
C LEU A 226 17.00 25.81 -1.00
N TYR A 227 16.19 25.27 -0.11
CA TYR A 227 16.50 25.31 1.33
C TYR A 227 17.29 24.10 1.80
N CYS A 228 16.90 22.87 1.42
CA CYS A 228 17.65 21.68 1.85
C CYS A 228 18.80 21.29 0.91
N GLY A 229 18.87 21.83 -0.32
CA GLY A 229 19.90 21.48 -1.31
C GLY A 229 19.75 20.10 -1.95
N ASN A 230 18.67 19.37 -1.66
CA ASN A 230 18.44 18.04 -2.23
C ASN A 230 18.13 18.12 -3.72
N VAL A 231 18.73 17.24 -4.50
CA VAL A 231 18.44 17.11 -5.94
C VAL A 231 17.21 16.22 -6.12
N ILE A 232 16.14 16.81 -6.65
CA ILE A 232 14.87 16.15 -6.96
C ILE A 232 14.97 15.41 -8.31
N CYS A 233 15.66 16.02 -9.25
CA CYS A 233 15.68 15.61 -10.64
C CYS A 233 17.10 15.81 -11.18
N ASP A 234 17.68 14.79 -11.79
CA ASP A 234 18.96 14.88 -12.52
C ASP A 234 18.83 13.97 -13.74
N ALA A 235 18.33 14.53 -14.83
CA ALA A 235 17.97 13.80 -16.03
C ALA A 235 18.88 14.21 -17.18
N ARG A 236 19.53 13.21 -17.79
CA ARG A 236 20.37 13.36 -18.98
C ARG A 236 19.62 12.84 -20.20
N ILE A 237 19.30 13.75 -21.11
CA ILE A 237 18.49 13.46 -22.29
C ILE A 237 19.37 13.64 -23.52
N PRO A 238 19.51 12.62 -24.38
CA PRO A 238 20.20 12.77 -25.66
C PRO A 238 19.53 13.87 -26.49
N LEU A 239 20.32 14.71 -27.16
CA LEU A 239 19.79 15.80 -27.98
C LEU A 239 18.86 15.27 -29.08
N SER A 240 19.15 14.08 -29.63
CA SER A 240 18.31 13.36 -30.61
C SER A 240 16.88 13.05 -30.13
N SER A 241 16.66 13.00 -28.82
CA SER A 241 15.34 12.75 -28.21
C SER A 241 14.55 14.04 -27.96
N ILE A 242 15.13 15.20 -28.29
CA ILE A 242 14.49 16.50 -28.09
C ILE A 242 13.71 16.90 -29.35
N HIS A 243 12.42 17.14 -29.15
CA HIS A 243 11.51 17.57 -30.21
C HIS A 243 11.07 19.02 -29.99
N ARG A 244 10.61 19.66 -31.05
CA ARG A 244 9.95 20.96 -30.97
C ARG A 244 8.69 20.83 -30.12
N GLY A 245 8.51 21.76 -29.20
CA GLY A 245 7.36 21.79 -28.27
C GLY A 245 7.76 21.42 -26.84
N TRP A 246 6.79 20.89 -26.09
CA TRP A 246 6.98 20.50 -24.68
C TRP A 246 7.69 19.15 -24.59
N ASN A 247 8.87 19.15 -23.98
CA ASN A 247 9.66 17.94 -23.73
C ASN A 247 9.55 17.58 -22.25
N ASN A 248 8.96 16.42 -21.95
CA ASN A 248 8.75 15.97 -20.59
C ASN A 248 10.01 15.32 -20.01
N VAL A 249 10.40 15.79 -18.84
CA VAL A 249 11.50 15.28 -18.05
C VAL A 249 10.92 14.71 -16.77
N GLN A 250 10.93 13.39 -16.66
CA GLN A 250 10.44 12.71 -15.48
C GLN A 250 11.47 12.79 -14.36
N CYS A 251 11.02 13.15 -13.16
CA CYS A 251 11.87 13.21 -11.99
C CYS A 251 11.73 11.93 -11.17
N SER A 252 12.87 11.44 -10.67
CA SER A 252 12.98 10.15 -9.98
C SER A 252 12.66 10.23 -8.49
N GLU A 253 12.31 11.40 -7.95
CA GLU A 253 12.10 11.54 -6.50
C GLU A 253 10.86 10.77 -6.03
N ILE A 254 11.11 9.91 -5.03
CA ILE A 254 10.14 9.08 -4.32
C ILE A 254 9.87 9.79 -2.98
N TYR A 255 8.67 10.36 -2.85
CA TYR A 255 8.05 11.02 -1.66
C TYR A 255 8.41 12.49 -1.32
N GLY A 256 7.38 13.35 -1.48
CA GLY A 256 6.75 14.08 -0.36
C GLY A 256 7.62 14.90 0.60
N GLY A 257 8.57 15.68 0.10
CA GLY A 257 9.24 16.68 0.93
C GLY A 257 8.36 17.90 1.24
N ASN A 258 8.85 18.77 2.13
CA ASN A 258 8.17 20.03 2.46
C ASN A 258 7.98 20.91 1.21
N ARG A 259 6.94 21.76 1.22
CA ARG A 259 6.76 22.79 0.18
C ARG A 259 7.90 23.78 0.29
N GLU A 260 8.81 23.75 -0.66
CA GLU A 260 9.92 24.70 -0.73
C GLU A 260 10.18 25.17 -2.17
N PRO A 261 10.74 26.38 -2.34
CA PRO A 261 11.20 26.85 -3.63
C PRO A 261 12.25 25.91 -4.24
N VAL A 262 12.30 25.85 -5.56
CA VAL A 262 13.26 25.00 -6.28
C VAL A 262 14.08 25.80 -7.28
N HIS A 263 15.31 25.34 -7.50
CA HIS A 263 16.23 25.83 -8.51
C HIS A 263 16.25 24.86 -9.68
N VAL A 264 15.94 25.34 -10.88
CA VAL A 264 16.00 24.58 -12.12
C VAL A 264 17.23 25.02 -12.89
N GLU A 265 18.07 24.05 -13.25
CA GLU A 265 19.24 24.23 -14.08
C GLU A 265 19.14 23.33 -15.32
N VAL A 266 19.31 23.93 -16.49
CA VAL A 266 19.32 23.25 -17.78
C VAL A 266 20.67 23.51 -18.42
N THR A 267 21.43 22.45 -18.68
CA THR A 267 22.73 22.52 -19.36
C THR A 267 22.64 21.77 -20.68
N ILE A 268 22.90 22.44 -21.78
CA ILE A 268 22.91 21.86 -23.14
C ILE A 268 24.36 21.82 -23.59
N SER A 269 24.87 20.63 -23.86
CA SER A 269 26.26 20.39 -24.27
C SER A 269 26.32 19.54 -25.54
N GLY A 270 27.37 19.70 -26.34
CA GLY A 270 27.54 19.02 -27.64
C GLY A 270 27.91 20.01 -28.76
N ALA A 271 28.40 19.48 -29.87
CA ALA A 271 28.77 20.29 -31.05
C ALA A 271 27.58 21.13 -31.54
N ASP A 272 26.37 20.57 -31.44
CA ASP A 272 25.12 21.19 -31.86
C ASP A 272 24.29 21.74 -30.71
N ALA A 273 24.89 22.02 -29.56
CA ALA A 273 24.20 22.67 -28.44
C ALA A 273 23.51 24.00 -28.83
N ARG A 274 23.98 24.63 -29.92
CA ARG A 274 23.41 25.87 -30.48
C ARG A 274 22.23 25.64 -31.44
N SER A 275 21.92 24.40 -31.79
CA SER A 275 20.80 24.05 -32.69
C SER A 275 19.45 24.01 -31.97
N VAL A 276 19.47 23.68 -30.66
CA VAL A 276 18.28 23.61 -29.80
C VAL A 276 18.15 24.87 -28.97
N PHE A 277 16.97 25.50 -29.02
CA PHE A 277 16.69 26.74 -28.31
C PHE A 277 15.54 26.55 -27.30
N PRO A 278 15.85 26.42 -26.00
CA PRO A 278 14.85 26.58 -24.96
C PRO A 278 14.14 27.92 -25.14
N ALA A 279 12.82 27.91 -25.11
CA ALA A 279 12.04 29.15 -25.23
C ALA A 279 12.03 29.90 -23.88
N LEU A 280 12.03 31.22 -23.96
CA LEU A 280 11.76 32.09 -22.81
C LEU A 280 10.30 32.53 -22.83
N GLY A 281 9.79 32.88 -21.66
CA GLY A 281 8.47 33.46 -21.49
C GLY A 281 8.42 34.96 -21.78
N ARG A 282 7.30 35.56 -21.37
CA ARG A 282 7.13 37.02 -21.36
C ARG A 282 7.95 37.63 -20.22
N PRO A 283 8.34 38.92 -20.30
CA PRO A 283 9.07 39.55 -19.21
C PRO A 283 8.34 39.42 -17.88
N ASN A 284 9.07 39.04 -16.83
CA ASN A 284 8.53 38.85 -15.48
C ASN A 284 9.06 39.95 -14.56
N PRO A 285 8.21 40.70 -13.83
CA PRO A 285 8.67 41.70 -12.87
C PRO A 285 9.45 41.10 -11.70
N ILE A 286 9.27 39.81 -11.40
CA ILE A 286 10.01 39.10 -10.33
C ILE A 286 11.35 38.63 -10.90
N ARG A 287 12.43 39.34 -10.56
CA ARG A 287 13.77 39.10 -11.12
C ARG A 287 14.35 37.76 -10.68
N GLU A 288 14.00 37.31 -9.48
CA GLU A 288 14.46 36.04 -8.92
C GLU A 288 13.93 34.83 -9.70
N GLU A 289 12.78 34.98 -10.38
CA GLU A 289 12.17 33.96 -11.23
C GLU A 289 12.61 34.04 -12.69
N CYS A 290 13.42 35.03 -13.06
CA CYS A 290 13.91 35.14 -14.42
C CYS A 290 15.10 34.19 -14.64
N ALA A 291 15.29 33.78 -15.89
CA ALA A 291 16.38 32.88 -16.25
C ALA A 291 17.71 33.65 -16.31
N SER A 292 18.77 33.08 -15.75
CA SER A 292 20.16 33.48 -16.01
C SER A 292 20.75 32.55 -17.06
N ILE A 293 21.44 33.11 -18.06
CA ILE A 293 22.03 32.37 -19.17
C ILE A 293 23.54 32.60 -19.12
N GLY A 294 24.34 31.54 -19.07
CA GLY A 294 25.80 31.63 -19.10
C GLY A 294 26.45 32.26 -17.87
N GLY A 295 25.71 32.43 -16.76
CA GLY A 295 26.22 33.06 -15.53
C GLY A 295 26.21 34.59 -15.52
N ASP A 296 25.70 35.22 -16.59
CA ASP A 296 25.43 36.66 -16.64
C ASP A 296 24.18 37.05 -15.83
N ASP A 297 24.03 38.36 -15.58
CA ASP A 297 22.88 38.98 -14.88
C ASP A 297 21.53 38.40 -15.36
N ALA A 298 20.60 38.22 -14.41
CA ALA A 298 19.29 37.65 -14.69
C ALA A 298 18.60 38.37 -15.87
N ASN A 299 18.18 37.59 -16.86
CA ASN A 299 17.41 38.10 -17.99
C ASN A 299 16.12 38.78 -17.49
N ASP A 300 15.41 39.51 -18.34
CA ASP A 300 14.10 40.04 -17.98
C ASP A 300 12.99 38.98 -18.08
N ARG A 301 13.31 37.76 -18.50
CA ARG A 301 12.35 36.69 -18.82
C ARG A 301 12.68 35.35 -18.14
N PRO A 302 11.66 34.63 -17.66
CA PRO A 302 11.77 33.24 -17.21
C PRO A 302 11.89 32.27 -18.39
N LEU A 303 12.38 31.07 -18.13
CA LEU A 303 12.32 29.89 -18.99
C LEU A 303 10.87 29.42 -19.16
N ALA A 304 10.50 29.03 -20.38
CA ALA A 304 9.20 28.44 -20.65
C ALA A 304 9.16 26.99 -20.12
N ILE A 305 8.51 26.81 -18.97
CA ILE A 305 8.53 25.60 -18.18
C ILE A 305 7.15 25.26 -17.64
N GLN A 306 6.81 23.98 -17.60
CA GLN A 306 5.67 23.46 -16.84
C GLN A 306 6.16 22.52 -15.74
N VAL A 307 5.64 22.67 -14.54
CA VAL A 307 5.94 21.76 -13.43
C VAL A 307 4.66 21.05 -13.03
N TRP A 308 4.74 19.72 -13.08
CA TRP A 308 3.65 18.83 -12.73
C TRP A 308 3.90 18.22 -11.36
N SER A 309 2.86 18.25 -10.52
CA SER A 309 2.84 17.65 -9.20
C SER A 309 1.89 16.46 -9.19
N GLY A 310 2.35 15.35 -8.64
CA GLY A 310 1.56 14.13 -8.57
C GLY A 310 2.25 13.08 -7.71
N LEU A 311 1.62 11.92 -7.60
CA LEU A 311 2.22 10.75 -6.96
C LEU A 311 3.14 10.05 -7.97
N PRO A 312 4.40 9.75 -7.61
CA PRO A 312 5.38 9.16 -8.53
C PRO A 312 4.99 7.77 -9.05
N ALA A 313 4.07 7.07 -8.37
CA ALA A 313 3.60 5.73 -8.75
C ALA A 313 2.62 5.71 -9.94
N PHE A 314 2.07 6.86 -10.34
CA PHE A 314 1.15 6.94 -11.48
C PHE A 314 1.90 7.59 -12.62
N LEU A 315 2.17 6.88 -13.71
CA LEU A 315 2.84 7.46 -14.88
C LEU A 315 1.78 8.18 -15.74
N PRO A 316 2.02 9.41 -16.23
CA PRO A 316 1.28 9.85 -17.39
C PRO A 316 1.72 8.96 -18.56
N LEU A 317 0.79 8.45 -19.36
CA LEU A 317 1.13 7.78 -20.61
C LEU A 317 1.93 8.77 -21.47
N ALA A 318 3.24 8.51 -21.61
CA ALA A 318 4.09 9.27 -22.52
C ALA A 318 3.53 9.14 -23.94
N GLY A 319 3.23 10.26 -24.59
CA GLY A 319 2.99 10.29 -26.04
C GLY A 319 1.66 10.85 -26.55
N ALA A 320 0.72 11.30 -25.73
CA ALA A 320 -0.46 11.99 -26.26
C ALA A 320 -1.06 12.97 -25.25
N ARG A 321 -0.55 14.20 -25.24
CA ARG A 321 -1.41 15.33 -24.87
C ARG A 321 -1.58 16.20 -26.12
N PRO A 322 -2.82 16.35 -26.62
CA PRO A 322 -3.07 17.25 -27.73
C PRO A 322 -2.62 18.65 -27.32
N THR A 323 -1.91 19.32 -28.23
CA THR A 323 -1.60 20.74 -28.14
C THR A 323 -2.90 21.50 -27.89
N ALA A 324 -3.06 22.03 -26.68
CA ALA A 324 -4.22 22.83 -26.29
C ALA A 324 -4.12 24.21 -26.94
N ASP A 325 -4.47 24.28 -28.22
CA ASP A 325 -4.66 25.52 -28.98
C ASP A 325 -6.12 26.03 -28.90
N LYS A 326 -6.90 25.54 -27.93
CA LYS A 326 -8.27 26.03 -27.67
C LYS A 326 -8.49 26.20 -26.16
N PRO A 327 -9.29 27.22 -25.77
CA PRO A 327 -9.41 27.66 -24.38
C PRO A 327 -9.79 26.51 -23.46
N ASP A 328 -9.10 26.44 -22.32
CA ASP A 328 -9.24 25.46 -21.22
C ASP A 328 -10.72 25.11 -20.94
N MET A 329 -11.22 24.06 -21.59
CA MET A 329 -12.46 23.42 -21.19
C MET A 329 -12.10 22.34 -20.18
N ALA A 330 -12.23 22.67 -18.90
CA ALA A 330 -11.97 21.75 -17.81
C ALA A 330 -12.91 20.53 -17.90
N PRO A 331 -12.48 19.33 -17.46
CA PRO A 331 -13.37 18.18 -17.32
C PRO A 331 -14.64 18.54 -16.55
N LYS A 332 -15.79 18.11 -17.06
CA LYS A 332 -17.11 18.42 -16.48
C LYS A 332 -17.81 17.15 -16.04
N SER A 333 -18.00 16.99 -14.74
CA SER A 333 -18.81 15.89 -14.21
C SER A 333 -20.28 16.07 -14.61
N VAL A 334 -20.91 14.97 -15.03
CA VAL A 334 -22.36 14.90 -15.26
C VAL A 334 -23.05 15.07 -13.91
N SER A 335 -23.98 16.02 -13.84
CA SER A 335 -24.58 16.40 -12.56
C SER A 335 -25.45 15.29 -11.97
N ALA A 336 -25.53 15.25 -10.64
CA ALA A 336 -26.43 14.35 -9.91
C ALA A 336 -27.89 14.43 -10.39
N ALA A 337 -28.35 15.63 -10.80
CA ALA A 337 -29.70 15.83 -11.33
C ALA A 337 -29.92 15.19 -12.72
N ILE A 338 -28.86 15.02 -13.52
CA ILE A 338 -28.95 14.25 -14.77
C ILE A 338 -28.89 12.76 -14.43
N MET A 339 -27.96 12.35 -13.56
CA MET A 339 -27.79 10.96 -13.12
C MET A 339 -29.06 10.38 -12.48
N SER A 340 -29.76 11.16 -11.65
CA SER A 340 -30.99 10.73 -10.98
C SER A 340 -32.20 10.56 -11.91
N ARG A 341 -32.10 11.06 -13.15
CA ARG A 341 -33.11 10.90 -14.21
C ARG A 341 -32.79 9.75 -15.17
N ALA A 342 -31.80 8.92 -14.82
CA ALA A 342 -31.54 7.70 -15.56
C ALA A 342 -32.80 6.83 -15.61
N GLU A 343 -33.11 6.35 -16.80
CA GLU A 343 -34.26 5.47 -17.03
C GLU A 343 -33.80 4.10 -17.48
N LEU A 344 -34.58 3.09 -17.13
CA LEU A 344 -34.45 1.76 -17.71
C LEU A 344 -34.91 1.81 -19.17
N PHE A 345 -33.97 1.65 -20.09
CA PHE A 345 -34.23 1.70 -21.53
C PHE A 345 -34.54 0.32 -22.08
N HIS A 346 -33.85 -0.71 -21.59
CA HIS A 346 -34.11 -2.10 -21.92
C HIS A 346 -33.81 -2.99 -20.72
N GLN A 347 -34.69 -3.98 -20.54
CA GLN A 347 -34.59 -4.98 -19.52
C GLN A 347 -34.55 -6.35 -20.20
N ALA A 348 -33.56 -7.16 -19.84
CA ALA A 348 -33.52 -8.57 -20.19
C ALA A 348 -34.82 -9.28 -19.81
N SER A 349 -35.13 -10.37 -20.51
CA SER A 349 -36.32 -11.19 -20.34
C SER A 349 -36.48 -11.72 -18.89
N GLY A 350 -37.14 -10.94 -18.02
CA GLY A 350 -37.37 -11.30 -16.62
C GLY A 350 -37.98 -10.16 -15.82
N ILE A 351 -39.05 -10.43 -15.08
CA ILE A 351 -39.65 -9.45 -14.17
C ILE A 351 -38.82 -9.46 -12.88
N ALA A 352 -37.97 -8.45 -12.71
CA ALA A 352 -37.34 -8.18 -11.42
C ALA A 352 -38.36 -7.49 -10.49
N ASP A 353 -38.42 -7.93 -9.24
CA ASP A 353 -39.22 -7.33 -8.17
C ASP A 353 -38.52 -6.14 -7.48
N PHE A 354 -37.37 -5.73 -8.01
CA PHE A 354 -36.55 -4.64 -7.51
C PHE A 354 -36.19 -3.64 -8.62
N ASN A 355 -35.72 -2.45 -8.21
CA ASN A 355 -35.26 -1.43 -9.14
C ASN A 355 -33.94 -1.85 -9.80
N THR A 356 -34.00 -2.15 -11.09
CA THR A 356 -32.84 -2.54 -11.92
C THR A 356 -31.95 -1.35 -12.25
N VAL A 357 -32.52 -0.15 -12.35
CA VAL A 357 -31.80 1.10 -12.54
C VAL A 357 -32.17 2.04 -11.40
N GLY A 358 -31.18 2.61 -10.73
CA GLY A 358 -31.42 3.50 -9.60
C GLY A 358 -30.22 4.35 -9.25
N TYR A 359 -30.44 5.63 -8.95
CA TYR A 359 -29.39 6.53 -8.50
C TYR A 359 -29.25 6.49 -6.98
N GLU A 360 -28.03 6.28 -6.49
CA GLU A 360 -27.68 6.27 -5.08
C GLU A 360 -27.02 7.61 -4.71
N GLU A 361 -27.73 8.42 -3.92
CA GLU A 361 -27.33 9.79 -3.61
C GLU A 361 -26.03 9.85 -2.78
N ASP A 362 -25.88 8.97 -1.79
CA ASP A 362 -24.74 8.92 -0.87
C ASP A 362 -23.41 8.69 -1.61
N THR A 363 -23.43 7.84 -2.62
CA THR A 363 -22.24 7.46 -3.39
C THR A 363 -22.15 8.17 -4.73
N LYS A 364 -23.16 8.98 -5.07
CA LYS A 364 -23.35 9.63 -6.37
C LYS A 364 -23.22 8.67 -7.56
N SER A 365 -23.68 7.44 -7.38
CA SER A 365 -23.52 6.38 -8.37
C SER A 365 -24.85 5.91 -8.93
N LEU A 366 -24.83 5.45 -10.18
CA LEU A 366 -25.99 4.89 -10.84
C LEU A 366 -25.86 3.37 -10.88
N LEU A 367 -26.76 2.67 -10.20
CA LEU A 367 -26.93 1.23 -10.29
C LEU A 367 -27.55 0.89 -11.65
N VAL A 368 -26.95 -0.07 -12.34
CA VAL A 368 -27.53 -0.75 -13.51
C VAL A 368 -27.36 -2.25 -13.30
N HIS A 369 -28.36 -2.87 -12.69
CA HIS A 369 -28.30 -4.26 -12.28
C HIS A 369 -28.43 -5.21 -13.49
N PRO A 370 -27.41 -6.06 -13.79
CA PRO A 370 -27.57 -7.12 -14.78
C PRO A 370 -28.64 -8.11 -14.32
N LEU A 371 -29.41 -8.66 -15.24
CA LEU A 371 -30.49 -9.63 -14.96
C LEU A 371 -30.25 -11.01 -15.57
N GLY A 372 -29.10 -11.23 -16.18
CA GLY A 372 -28.76 -12.49 -16.82
C GLY A 372 -27.78 -12.26 -17.97
N THR A 373 -27.84 -13.13 -18.97
CA THR A 373 -26.97 -13.07 -20.15
C THR A 373 -27.34 -11.97 -21.14
N GLU A 374 -28.61 -11.53 -21.14
CA GLU A 374 -29.07 -10.37 -21.90
C GLU A 374 -28.70 -9.05 -21.19
N PRO A 375 -28.38 -7.98 -21.94
CA PRO A 375 -27.97 -6.70 -21.36
C PRO A 375 -29.13 -5.96 -20.70
N THR A 376 -28.93 -5.51 -19.47
CA THR A 376 -29.73 -4.43 -18.88
C THR A 376 -29.15 -3.10 -19.36
N ILE A 377 -29.98 -2.23 -19.93
CA ILE A 377 -29.56 -0.95 -20.50
C ILE A 377 -30.24 0.20 -19.77
N SER A 378 -29.44 1.08 -19.19
CA SER A 378 -29.86 2.36 -18.65
C SER A 378 -29.54 3.48 -19.64
N ARG A 379 -30.37 4.53 -19.66
CA ARG A 379 -30.16 5.71 -20.50
C ARG A 379 -30.19 7.00 -19.68
N LEU A 380 -29.21 7.86 -19.92
CA LEU A 380 -29.19 9.26 -19.54
C LEU A 380 -29.50 10.11 -20.76
N ARG A 381 -30.61 10.84 -20.73
CA ARG A 381 -31.04 11.65 -21.87
C ARG A 381 -30.43 13.05 -21.87
N SER A 382 -30.22 13.60 -23.07
CA SER A 382 -29.89 15.02 -23.29
C SER A 382 -28.72 15.51 -22.42
N VAL A 383 -27.62 14.76 -22.42
CA VAL A 383 -26.39 15.17 -21.75
C VAL A 383 -25.71 16.22 -22.60
N ASN A 384 -25.57 17.44 -22.09
CA ASN A 384 -24.91 18.53 -22.80
C ASN A 384 -23.40 18.29 -22.89
N VAL A 385 -22.93 18.04 -24.11
CA VAL A 385 -21.54 17.71 -24.47
C VAL A 385 -20.88 18.76 -25.36
N SER A 386 -21.50 19.94 -25.51
CA SER A 386 -20.94 21.06 -26.28
C SER A 386 -19.49 21.37 -25.86
N GLY A 387 -18.55 21.15 -26.78
CA GLY A 387 -17.12 21.39 -26.59
C GLY A 387 -16.33 20.24 -25.96
N TYR A 388 -16.98 19.12 -25.64
CA TYR A 388 -16.35 17.90 -25.13
C TYR A 388 -16.23 16.85 -26.24
N ARG A 389 -15.22 16.01 -26.16
CA ARG A 389 -14.91 14.98 -27.14
C ARG A 389 -15.05 13.57 -26.61
N LYS A 390 -15.01 13.38 -25.29
CA LYS A 390 -15.06 12.04 -24.68
C LYS A 390 -15.97 12.00 -23.46
N VAL A 391 -16.53 10.84 -23.21
CA VAL A 391 -17.22 10.49 -21.96
C VAL A 391 -16.36 9.46 -21.23
N LEU A 392 -15.94 9.80 -20.02
CA LEU A 392 -15.29 8.89 -19.08
C LEU A 392 -16.33 8.36 -18.09
N ALA A 393 -16.40 7.04 -17.95
CA ALA A 393 -17.26 6.37 -16.98
C ALA A 393 -16.46 5.45 -16.07
N VAL A 394 -16.54 5.68 -14.76
CA VAL A 394 -15.96 4.77 -13.75
C VAL A 394 -17.01 3.74 -13.34
N VAL A 395 -16.71 2.46 -13.52
CA VAL A 395 -17.57 1.34 -13.17
C VAL A 395 -17.04 0.58 -11.97
N GLU A 396 -17.93 -0.03 -11.19
CA GLU A 396 -17.59 -0.85 -10.03
C GLU A 396 -18.59 -2.01 -9.88
N LEU A 397 -18.07 -3.22 -9.66
CA LEU A 397 -18.87 -4.36 -9.23
C LEU A 397 -18.73 -4.54 -7.72
N ARG A 398 -19.60 -3.89 -6.95
CA ARG A 398 -19.36 -3.59 -5.53
C ARG A 398 -19.39 -4.80 -4.60
N ASN A 399 -20.28 -5.77 -4.87
CA ASN A 399 -20.46 -6.90 -3.97
C ASN A 399 -19.32 -7.93 -4.12
N LYS A 400 -18.77 -8.41 -3.00
CA LYS A 400 -17.66 -9.38 -2.97
C LYS A 400 -18.03 -10.77 -3.44
N ASP A 401 -19.33 -11.08 -3.45
CA ASP A 401 -19.88 -12.36 -3.89
C ASP A 401 -20.62 -12.24 -5.23
N ALA A 402 -20.42 -11.12 -5.95
CA ALA A 402 -21.04 -10.88 -7.25
C ALA A 402 -20.57 -11.89 -8.31
N GLN A 403 -21.48 -12.24 -9.23
CA GLN A 403 -21.09 -12.97 -10.44
C GLN A 403 -20.29 -12.06 -11.37
N THR A 404 -19.39 -12.65 -12.15
CA THR A 404 -18.65 -11.94 -13.20
C THR A 404 -19.63 -11.21 -14.12
N THR A 405 -19.46 -9.88 -14.19
CA THR A 405 -20.35 -8.96 -14.89
C THR A 405 -19.56 -8.26 -15.98
N GLU A 406 -20.15 -8.16 -17.16
CA GLU A 406 -19.64 -7.40 -18.29
C GLU A 406 -20.30 -6.02 -18.29
N PHE A 407 -19.50 -4.99 -18.58
CA PHE A 407 -19.93 -3.60 -18.65
C PHE A 407 -19.67 -3.06 -20.05
N ALA A 408 -20.52 -2.17 -20.51
CA ALA A 408 -20.29 -1.36 -21.71
C ALA A 408 -20.90 0.03 -21.55
N VAL A 409 -20.30 1.02 -22.21
CA VAL A 409 -20.79 2.40 -22.28
C VAL A 409 -20.80 2.81 -23.74
N CYS A 410 -21.88 3.43 -24.19
CA CYS A 410 -21.91 4.06 -25.49
C CYS A 410 -22.66 5.39 -25.41
N ALA A 411 -22.36 6.29 -26.34
CA ALA A 411 -23.06 7.54 -26.49
C ALA A 411 -23.57 7.65 -27.91
N ALA A 412 -24.79 8.17 -28.07
CA ALA A 412 -25.36 8.36 -29.39
C ALA A 412 -26.33 9.54 -29.41
N SER A 413 -26.46 10.16 -30.58
CA SER A 413 -27.52 11.12 -30.83
C SER A 413 -28.79 10.40 -31.29
N LYS A 414 -29.91 10.68 -30.62
CA LYS A 414 -31.27 10.44 -31.11
C LYS A 414 -31.52 9.04 -31.69
N ILE A 415 -30.90 8.01 -31.11
CA ILE A 415 -31.24 6.63 -31.46
C ILE A 415 -32.60 6.33 -30.87
N SER A 416 -33.56 5.96 -31.73
CA SER A 416 -34.86 5.50 -31.28
C SER A 416 -34.72 4.15 -30.57
N ALA A 417 -35.51 3.91 -29.50
CA ALA A 417 -35.49 2.62 -28.79
C ALA A 417 -35.63 1.39 -29.71
N PRO A 418 -36.49 1.40 -30.74
CA PRO A 418 -36.55 0.31 -31.71
C PRO A 418 -35.25 0.08 -32.46
N THR A 419 -34.49 1.13 -32.80
CA THR A 419 -33.23 0.99 -33.56
C THR A 419 -32.12 0.35 -32.74
N LEU A 420 -32.06 0.63 -31.44
CA LEU A 420 -31.04 0.06 -30.55
C LEU A 420 -31.37 -1.38 -30.12
N LEU A 421 -32.67 -1.72 -30.11
CA LEU A 421 -33.21 -3.00 -29.66
C LEU A 421 -33.74 -3.87 -30.79
N ASP A 422 -33.53 -3.46 -32.05
CA ASP A 422 -33.99 -4.23 -33.20
C ASP A 422 -33.30 -5.59 -33.14
N VAL A 423 -34.10 -6.63 -32.91
CA VAL A 423 -33.64 -7.97 -32.49
C VAL A 423 -32.76 -8.61 -33.57
N GLU A 424 -32.87 -8.17 -34.82
CA GLU A 424 -32.03 -8.59 -35.94
C GLU A 424 -30.65 -7.89 -35.96
N LYS A 425 -30.44 -6.82 -35.19
CA LYS A 425 -29.20 -6.02 -35.10
C LYS A 425 -28.54 -6.06 -33.72
N PHE A 426 -28.62 -7.21 -33.04
CA PHE A 426 -27.74 -7.54 -31.90
C PHE A 426 -26.24 -7.33 -32.22
N GLU A 427 -25.87 -7.23 -33.50
CA GLU A 427 -24.55 -6.83 -33.97
C GLU A 427 -24.04 -5.52 -33.36
N PHE A 428 -24.87 -4.48 -33.20
CA PHE A 428 -24.39 -3.21 -32.63
C PHE A 428 -23.98 -3.40 -31.17
N ILE A 429 -24.86 -3.96 -30.34
CA ILE A 429 -24.59 -4.20 -28.92
C ILE A 429 -23.39 -5.16 -28.76
N ASN A 430 -23.29 -6.20 -29.60
CA ASN A 430 -22.18 -7.13 -29.57
C ASN A 430 -20.87 -6.55 -30.14
N SER A 431 -20.94 -5.47 -30.93
CA SER A 431 -19.77 -4.74 -31.44
C SER A 431 -19.21 -3.73 -30.43
N LEU A 432 -19.95 -3.44 -29.36
CA LEU A 432 -19.45 -2.59 -28.28
C LEU A 432 -18.28 -3.28 -27.58
N ASP A 433 -17.39 -2.45 -27.03
CA ASP A 433 -16.26 -2.92 -26.26
C ASP A 433 -16.73 -3.31 -24.84
N TRP A 434 -17.01 -4.60 -24.64
CA TRP A 434 -17.45 -5.16 -23.37
C TRP A 434 -16.24 -5.53 -22.50
N HIS A 435 -16.15 -4.93 -21.31
CA HIS A 435 -15.11 -5.25 -20.34
C HIS A 435 -15.68 -6.10 -19.21
N VAL A 436 -14.91 -7.09 -18.78
CA VAL A 436 -15.32 -8.12 -17.83
C VAL A 436 -14.73 -7.81 -16.46
N PHE A 437 -15.59 -7.73 -15.44
CA PHE A 437 -15.19 -7.44 -14.07
C PHE A 437 -15.62 -8.55 -13.12
N LYS A 438 -14.74 -8.89 -12.18
CA LYS A 438 -15.01 -9.79 -11.05
C LYS A 438 -15.47 -8.99 -9.84
N ALA A 439 -15.98 -9.73 -8.85
CA ALA A 439 -16.45 -9.15 -7.59
C ALA A 439 -15.40 -8.27 -6.92
N GLY A 440 -15.78 -7.04 -6.57
CA GLY A 440 -14.91 -6.03 -5.97
C GLY A 440 -13.97 -5.30 -6.95
N GLU A 441 -14.00 -5.64 -8.24
CA GLU A 441 -13.21 -4.94 -9.26
C GLU A 441 -13.93 -3.66 -9.73
N TRP A 442 -13.13 -2.73 -10.24
CA TRP A 442 -13.57 -1.47 -10.83
C TRP A 442 -12.73 -1.17 -12.07
N GLY A 443 -13.22 -0.29 -12.93
CA GLY A 443 -12.50 0.12 -14.14
C GLY A 443 -13.06 1.39 -14.75
N GLU A 444 -12.51 1.76 -15.90
CA GLU A 444 -12.81 3.00 -16.60
C GLU A 444 -13.15 2.71 -18.07
N PHE A 445 -14.19 3.38 -18.57
CA PHE A 445 -14.57 3.39 -19.98
C PHE A 445 -14.39 4.78 -20.53
N GLU A 446 -13.69 4.90 -21.65
CA GLU A 446 -13.56 6.15 -22.39
C GLU A 446 -14.26 5.99 -23.74
N VAL A 447 -15.32 6.78 -23.96
CA VAL A 447 -16.12 6.75 -25.19
C VAL A 447 -15.88 8.05 -25.95
N ASP A 448 -15.36 7.93 -27.17
CA ASP A 448 -15.21 9.07 -28.08
C ASP A 448 -16.58 9.48 -28.64
N ILE A 449 -16.95 10.74 -28.43
CA ILE A 449 -18.19 11.38 -28.92
C ILE A 449 -17.92 12.45 -29.98
N SER A 450 -16.66 12.64 -30.39
CA SER A 450 -16.26 13.67 -31.37
C SER A 450 -16.98 13.53 -32.71
N HIS A 451 -17.40 12.32 -33.06
CA HIS A 451 -18.06 12.01 -34.33
C HIS A 451 -19.56 12.35 -34.34
N LEU A 452 -20.18 12.62 -33.18
CA LEU A 452 -21.63 12.82 -33.08
C LEU A 452 -22.08 14.22 -33.55
N ASN A 453 -21.18 15.21 -33.61
CA ASN A 453 -21.46 16.58 -34.07
C ASN A 453 -22.75 17.22 -33.49
N GLU A 454 -23.11 16.88 -32.25
CA GLU A 454 -24.28 17.42 -31.55
C GLU A 454 -23.91 17.97 -30.17
N ASP A 455 -24.65 18.99 -29.71
CA ASP A 455 -24.45 19.61 -28.39
C ASP A 455 -25.04 18.78 -27.24
N GLU A 456 -25.96 17.87 -27.56
CA GLU A 456 -26.60 16.95 -26.63
C GLU A 456 -26.55 15.52 -27.16
N VAL A 457 -26.24 14.58 -26.27
CA VAL A 457 -26.22 13.15 -26.58
C VAL A 457 -26.93 12.34 -25.51
N ASP A 458 -27.42 11.16 -25.88
CA ASP A 458 -27.86 10.17 -24.91
C ASP A 458 -26.67 9.27 -24.56
N ILE A 459 -26.46 9.02 -23.26
CA ILE A 459 -25.45 8.09 -22.77
C ILE A 459 -26.15 6.81 -22.32
N TYR A 460 -25.72 5.68 -22.87
CA TYR A 460 -26.23 4.35 -22.55
C TYR A 460 -25.20 3.61 -21.70
N LEU A 461 -25.68 3.02 -20.62
CA LEU A 461 -24.89 2.31 -19.62
C LEU A 461 -25.43 0.89 -19.53
N MET A 462 -24.59 -0.08 -19.83
CA MET A 462 -25.02 -1.46 -20.07
C MET A 462 -24.28 -2.42 -19.17
N THR A 463 -25.01 -3.41 -18.66
CA THR A 463 -24.45 -4.51 -17.87
C THR A 463 -25.08 -5.83 -18.25
N ARG A 464 -24.30 -6.90 -18.26
CA ARG A 464 -24.80 -8.29 -18.40
C ARG A 464 -23.93 -9.26 -17.64
N ASN A 465 -24.48 -10.39 -17.22
CA ASN A 465 -23.71 -11.47 -16.63
C ASN A 465 -23.33 -12.50 -17.69
N ARG A 466 -22.32 -13.32 -17.40
CA ARG A 466 -21.99 -14.49 -18.25
C ARG A 466 -22.89 -15.69 -18.02
N THR A 467 -23.77 -15.60 -17.03
CA THR A 467 -24.71 -16.65 -16.62
C THR A 467 -26.04 -16.01 -16.28
N ASP A 468 -27.12 -16.79 -16.28
CA ASP A 468 -28.45 -16.30 -15.88
C ASP A 468 -28.58 -16.01 -14.38
N ASN A 469 -27.57 -16.37 -13.57
CA ASN A 469 -27.52 -15.98 -12.17
C ASN A 469 -27.09 -14.51 -12.03
N TYR A 470 -27.99 -13.67 -11.54
CA TYR A 470 -27.76 -12.25 -11.27
C TYR A 470 -27.71 -11.89 -9.78
N ASN A 471 -27.74 -12.88 -8.89
CA ASN A 471 -27.73 -12.60 -7.46
C ASN A 471 -26.48 -11.80 -7.06
N LEU A 472 -26.69 -10.71 -6.31
CA LEU A 472 -25.66 -9.86 -5.73
C LEU A 472 -24.76 -9.11 -6.75
N SER A 473 -25.05 -9.16 -8.06
CA SER A 473 -24.28 -8.45 -9.10
C SER A 473 -24.59 -6.95 -9.13
N TRP A 474 -24.40 -6.24 -8.02
CA TRP A 474 -24.65 -4.79 -7.95
C TRP A 474 -23.58 -4.02 -8.71
N ALA A 475 -23.92 -3.66 -9.95
CA ALA A 475 -23.05 -2.98 -10.89
C ALA A 475 -23.34 -1.48 -10.92
N TYR A 476 -22.34 -0.67 -10.59
CA TYR A 476 -22.48 0.77 -10.41
C TYR A 476 -21.63 1.55 -11.42
N PHE A 477 -22.15 2.70 -11.85
CA PHE A 477 -21.45 3.74 -12.61
C PHE A 477 -21.29 4.96 -11.68
N ARG A 478 -20.09 5.18 -11.14
CA ARG A 478 -19.85 6.13 -10.02
C ARG A 478 -19.47 7.54 -10.45
N SER A 479 -18.85 7.69 -11.62
CA SER A 479 -18.41 8.98 -12.12
C SER A 479 -18.57 9.00 -13.63
N LEU A 480 -19.48 9.84 -14.12
CA LEU A 480 -19.55 10.19 -15.52
C LEU A 480 -18.97 11.59 -15.69
N THR A 481 -17.90 11.69 -16.47
CA THR A 481 -17.16 12.93 -16.70
C THR A 481 -16.98 13.17 -18.18
N LEU A 482 -17.28 14.39 -18.62
CA LEU A 482 -17.03 14.85 -19.97
C LEU A 482 -15.61 15.40 -20.06
N LEU A 483 -14.85 14.93 -21.05
CA LEU A 483 -13.47 15.34 -21.30
C LEU A 483 -13.38 16.10 -22.64
N PRO A 484 -12.53 17.15 -22.71
CA PRO A 484 -12.41 18.02 -23.88
C PRO A 484 -11.85 17.34 -25.13
#